data_AF-D4DFA7-F1
#
_entry.id   AF-D4DFA7-F1
#
_cell.length_a   1.000
_cell.length_b   1.000
_cell.length_c   1.000
_cell.angle_alpha   90.00
_cell.angle_beta   90.00
_cell.angle_gamma   90.00
#
_symmetry.space_group_name_H-M   'P 1'
#
loop_
_entity.id
_entity.type
_entity.pdbx_description
1 polymer ?
#
loop_
_entity_poly.entity_id
_entity_poly.type
_entity_poly.pdbx_seq_one_letter_code
_entity_poly.pdbx_strand_id
1 'polypeptide(L)'
;MQFDRVLFLNDVYFSAIEAAQLLFSTNVDQAGHAQYRAACAVDFISKAMFYDTFVVRDAEGYGTGLMFFPWFAPVGRARSRNQVLQGADAVEVRSCWGGMAAFQASVFQHFSTADSTSHIVTRFRHDSEPFWESSECCLIFADWEDRFGRPDVANRTGVFLNPYVRVAYSQNTWKWLGFFRRFERVFANLQYLVSRLAYPEHNPRRTHLPGQKVRERVWQSNADGQPGGSLQTIQRIASPGGFCGQRRMFIMVDDIEKANRNGAKNWKKIPVP
;
A
#
# COMPACT_ATOMS: atom_id res chain seq x y z
N MET A 1 -27.97 6.04 -6.22
CA MET A 1 -27.76 4.66 -5.72
C MET A 1 -26.72 4.74 -4.62
N GLN A 2 -26.99 4.11 -3.47
CA GLN A 2 -26.06 4.00 -2.35
C GLN A 2 -25.44 2.61 -2.37
N PHE A 3 -24.12 2.54 -2.20
CA PHE A 3 -23.37 1.30 -2.07
C PHE A 3 -22.79 1.24 -0.66
N ASP A 4 -22.60 0.04 -0.13
CA ASP A 4 -21.97 -0.18 1.18
C ASP A 4 -20.47 -0.48 1.05
N ARG A 5 -20.10 -1.19 -0.03
CA ARG A 5 -18.73 -1.63 -0.32
C ARG A 5 -18.34 -1.32 -1.75
N VAL A 6 -17.04 -1.12 -1.95
CA VAL A 6 -16.40 -1.04 -3.27
C VAL A 6 -15.29 -2.08 -3.30
N LEU A 7 -15.27 -2.94 -4.32
CA LEU A 7 -14.20 -3.93 -4.55
C LEU A 7 -13.41 -3.51 -5.79
N PHE A 8 -12.10 -3.30 -5.62
CA PHE A 8 -11.16 -3.13 -6.70
C PHE A 8 -10.50 -4.47 -7.01
N LEU A 9 -10.41 -4.79 -8.29
CA LEU A 9 -9.74 -5.98 -8.83
C LEU A 9 -8.76 -5.54 -9.90
N ASN A 10 -7.49 -5.88 -9.71
CA ASN A 10 -6.46 -5.75 -10.73
C ASN A 10 -6.59 -6.92 -11.74
N ASP A 11 -5.61 -7.03 -12.65
CA ASP A 11 -5.39 -8.14 -13.59
C ASP A 11 -4.83 -9.40 -12.90
N VAL A 12 -5.48 -9.82 -11.82
CA VAL A 12 -5.06 -10.97 -11.00
C VAL A 12 -5.93 -12.21 -11.20
N TYR A 13 -5.33 -13.38 -10.96
CA TYR A 13 -6.05 -14.63 -10.73
C TYR A 13 -6.47 -14.71 -9.27
N PHE A 14 -7.75 -14.96 -9.04
CA PHE A 14 -8.37 -15.04 -7.70
C PHE A 14 -9.53 -16.03 -7.66
N SER A 15 -9.98 -16.38 -6.46
CA SER A 15 -11.20 -17.18 -6.24
C SER A 15 -12.37 -16.26 -5.86
N ALA A 16 -13.55 -16.49 -6.44
CA ALA A 16 -14.76 -15.73 -6.08
C ALA A 16 -15.13 -15.90 -4.59
N ILE A 17 -14.85 -17.08 -4.00
CA ILE A 17 -15.07 -17.33 -2.57
C ILE A 17 -14.14 -16.44 -1.74
N GLU A 18 -12.87 -16.31 -2.13
CA GLU A 18 -11.91 -15.46 -1.42
C GLU A 18 -12.26 -13.97 -1.58
N ALA A 19 -12.80 -13.55 -2.72
CA ALA A 19 -13.34 -12.18 -2.89
C ALA A 19 -14.53 -11.91 -1.95
N ALA A 20 -15.44 -12.87 -1.80
CA ALA A 20 -16.55 -12.77 -0.86
C ALA A 20 -16.04 -12.75 0.60
N GLN A 21 -15.05 -13.58 0.94
CA GLN A 21 -14.42 -13.58 2.26
C GLN A 21 -13.72 -12.25 2.56
N LEU A 22 -13.07 -11.63 1.58
CA LEU A 22 -12.48 -10.32 1.76
C LEU A 22 -13.56 -9.27 2.10
N LEU A 23 -14.68 -9.29 1.36
CA LEU A 23 -15.79 -8.36 1.51
C LEU A 23 -16.56 -8.50 2.82
N PHE A 24 -16.75 -9.73 3.28
CA PHE A 24 -17.74 -10.04 4.32
C PHE A 24 -17.18 -10.76 5.55
N SER A 25 -15.93 -11.24 5.50
CA SER A 25 -15.35 -12.08 6.56
C SER A 25 -14.01 -11.57 7.10
N THR A 26 -13.58 -10.35 6.75
CA THR A 26 -12.38 -9.73 7.33
C THR A 26 -12.76 -8.85 8.53
N ASN A 27 -12.10 -9.06 9.68
CA ASN A 27 -12.35 -8.34 10.95
C ASN A 27 -13.84 -8.31 11.32
N VAL A 28 -14.46 -9.47 11.45
CA VAL A 28 -15.89 -9.60 11.75
C VAL A 28 -16.20 -9.29 13.22
N ASP A 29 -17.31 -8.62 13.46
CA ASP A 29 -17.85 -8.43 14.81
C ASP A 29 -18.61 -9.66 15.32
N GLN A 30 -19.11 -9.58 16.55
CA GLN A 30 -19.91 -10.65 17.18
C GLN A 30 -21.21 -10.96 16.44
N ALA A 31 -21.72 -10.04 15.61
CA ALA A 31 -22.91 -10.24 14.79
C ALA A 31 -22.56 -10.80 13.38
N GLY A 32 -21.28 -11.02 13.09
CA GLY A 32 -20.80 -11.56 11.81
C GLY A 32 -20.64 -10.51 10.72
N HIS A 33 -20.68 -9.21 11.03
CA HIS A 33 -20.47 -8.16 10.04
C HIS A 33 -19.00 -7.75 9.96
N ALA A 34 -18.47 -7.63 8.75
CA ALA A 34 -17.11 -7.15 8.53
C ALA A 34 -16.95 -5.67 8.96
N GLN A 35 -15.99 -5.38 9.84
CA GLN A 35 -15.75 -4.04 10.38
C GLN A 35 -14.38 -3.52 9.94
N TYR A 36 -14.32 -2.84 8.81
CA TYR A 36 -13.08 -2.22 8.33
C TYR A 36 -13.40 -1.05 7.43
N ARG A 37 -12.48 -0.06 7.37
CA ARG A 37 -12.45 0.97 6.32
C ARG A 37 -11.93 0.38 5.02
N ALA A 38 -10.88 -0.43 5.10
CA ALA A 38 -10.33 -1.16 3.97
C ALA A 38 -9.83 -2.55 4.37
N ALA A 39 -9.93 -3.52 3.46
CA ALA A 39 -9.38 -4.86 3.58
C ALA A 39 -8.73 -5.26 2.25
N CYS A 40 -7.50 -5.76 2.27
CA CYS A 40 -6.78 -6.14 1.06
C CYS A 40 -6.34 -7.60 1.09
N ALA A 41 -6.30 -8.22 -0.08
CA ALA A 41 -5.67 -9.50 -0.31
C ALA A 41 -4.14 -9.41 -0.20
N VAL A 42 -3.47 -10.56 -0.24
CA VAL A 42 -2.02 -10.65 -0.41
C VAL A 42 -1.71 -11.11 -1.82
N ASP A 43 -0.93 -10.34 -2.56
CA ASP A 43 -0.52 -10.68 -3.91
C ASP A 43 0.90 -11.25 -4.01
N PHE A 44 1.07 -12.13 -4.98
CA PHE A 44 2.30 -12.86 -5.18
C PHE A 44 2.77 -12.74 -6.63
N ILE A 45 3.99 -12.24 -6.80
CA ILE A 45 4.66 -12.21 -8.12
C ILE A 45 5.28 -13.56 -8.46
N SER A 46 5.69 -14.29 -7.43
CA SER A 46 6.17 -15.67 -7.54
C SER A 46 5.64 -16.48 -6.36
N LYS A 47 5.81 -17.80 -6.42
CA LYS A 47 5.19 -18.80 -5.53
C LYS A 47 5.28 -18.49 -4.02
N ALA A 48 6.31 -17.78 -3.57
CA ALA A 48 6.48 -17.39 -2.17
C ALA A 48 6.88 -15.93 -1.96
N MET A 49 6.96 -15.12 -3.02
CA MET A 49 7.41 -13.72 -2.93
C MET A 49 6.21 -12.78 -3.00
N PHE A 50 6.03 -12.03 -1.92
CA PHE A 50 5.08 -10.94 -1.81
C PHE A 50 5.42 -9.81 -2.79
N TYR A 51 4.42 -9.29 -3.52
CA TYR A 51 4.65 -8.31 -4.58
C TYR A 51 4.54 -6.87 -4.10
N ASP A 52 3.43 -6.48 -3.46
CA ASP A 52 3.04 -5.08 -3.17
C ASP A 52 3.85 -4.36 -2.07
N THR A 53 5.16 -4.58 -2.03
CA THR A 53 6.13 -3.95 -1.11
C THR A 53 6.18 -2.41 -1.19
N PHE A 54 5.74 -1.82 -2.31
CA PHE A 54 5.71 -0.37 -2.49
C PHE A 54 4.42 0.28 -1.96
N VAL A 55 3.34 -0.48 -1.84
CA VAL A 55 2.02 0.02 -1.40
C VAL A 55 1.75 -0.30 0.07
N VAL A 56 2.09 -1.53 0.48
CA VAL A 56 1.81 -2.00 1.84
C VAL A 56 2.71 -1.30 2.84
N ARG A 57 2.07 -0.69 3.84
CA ARG A 57 2.75 -0.06 4.97
C ARG A 57 2.19 -0.65 6.25
N ASP A 58 3.07 -1.08 7.15
CA ASP A 58 2.65 -1.70 8.42
C ASP A 58 1.82 -0.72 9.27
N ALA A 59 1.31 -1.19 10.42
CA ALA A 59 0.48 -0.37 11.31
C ALA A 59 1.15 0.93 11.79
N GLU A 60 2.48 1.05 11.68
CA GLU A 60 3.26 2.23 12.03
C GLU A 60 3.76 3.01 10.80
N GLY A 61 3.33 2.62 9.59
CA GLY A 61 3.69 3.25 8.33
C GLY A 61 5.07 2.83 7.78
N TYR A 62 5.73 1.82 8.35
CA TYR A 62 6.97 1.29 7.79
C TYR A 62 6.70 0.51 6.50
N GLY A 63 7.66 0.51 5.58
CA GLY A 63 7.65 -0.43 4.45
C GLY A 63 7.78 -1.88 4.92
N THR A 64 7.55 -2.82 3.99
CA THR A 64 7.75 -4.24 4.27
C THR A 64 9.23 -4.59 4.48
N GLY A 65 9.45 -5.77 5.05
CA GLY A 65 10.75 -6.43 5.10
C GLY A 65 11.07 -7.17 3.81
N LEU A 66 11.93 -8.18 3.92
CA LEU A 66 12.16 -9.16 2.86
C LEU A 66 10.81 -9.78 2.44
N MET A 67 10.62 -9.98 1.13
CA MET A 67 9.36 -10.40 0.48
C MET A 67 8.83 -11.80 0.88
N PHE A 68 9.49 -12.52 1.77
CA PHE A 68 9.03 -13.81 2.27
C PHE A 68 8.25 -13.64 3.58
N PHE A 69 7.46 -14.65 3.96
CA PHE A 69 6.74 -14.66 5.23
C PHE A 69 7.67 -14.35 6.42
N PRO A 70 7.27 -13.50 7.40
CA PRO A 70 5.97 -12.84 7.59
C PRO A 70 5.79 -11.47 6.89
N TRP A 71 6.58 -11.18 5.84
CA TRP A 71 6.56 -9.97 4.99
C TRP A 71 6.93 -8.65 5.68
N PHE A 72 6.51 -8.41 6.91
CA PHE A 72 6.78 -7.17 7.64
C PHE A 72 8.14 -7.20 8.36
N ALA A 73 8.84 -6.07 8.38
CA ALA A 73 10.14 -5.94 9.03
C ALA A 73 10.01 -5.96 10.57
N PRO A 74 11.02 -6.47 11.31
CA PRO A 74 11.02 -6.48 12.77
C PRO A 74 11.47 -5.12 13.35
N VAL A 75 10.74 -4.05 13.04
CA VAL A 75 11.04 -2.67 13.46
C VAL A 75 9.87 -2.03 14.20
N GLY A 76 10.13 -0.95 14.94
CA GLY A 76 9.11 -0.31 15.76
C GLY A 76 8.54 -1.27 16.81
N ARG A 77 7.21 -1.30 16.95
CA ARG A 77 6.47 -2.27 17.76
C ARG A 77 6.21 -3.58 17.00
N ALA A 78 6.47 -3.62 15.69
CA ALA A 78 6.31 -4.78 14.83
C ALA A 78 4.92 -5.44 14.92
N ARG A 79 3.86 -4.64 15.12
CA ARG A 79 2.48 -5.15 15.35
C ARG A 79 2.01 -6.03 14.20
N SER A 80 2.07 -5.53 12.96
CA SER A 80 1.63 -6.27 11.77
C SER A 80 2.41 -7.57 11.59
N ARG A 81 3.73 -7.53 11.83
CA ARG A 81 4.59 -8.71 11.79
C ARG A 81 4.16 -9.77 12.80
N ASN A 82 3.90 -9.36 14.03
CA ASN A 82 3.50 -10.27 15.11
C ASN A 82 2.11 -10.86 14.84
N GLN A 83 1.17 -10.08 14.32
CA GLN A 83 -0.15 -10.56 13.90
C GLN A 83 -0.04 -11.63 12.81
N VAL A 84 0.80 -11.44 11.78
CA VAL A 84 1.05 -12.47 10.75
C VAL A 84 1.63 -13.73 11.38
N LEU A 85 2.60 -13.62 12.29
CA LEU A 85 3.22 -14.77 12.96
C LEU A 85 2.24 -15.55 13.83
N GLN A 86 1.29 -14.84 14.45
CA GLN A 86 0.21 -15.40 15.27
C GLN A 86 -0.92 -16.02 14.43
N GLY A 87 -0.90 -15.85 13.10
CA GLY A 87 -1.93 -16.38 12.21
C GLY A 87 -3.23 -15.58 12.24
N ALA A 88 -3.13 -14.26 12.50
CA ALA A 88 -4.29 -13.38 12.38
C ALA A 88 -4.82 -13.35 10.94
N ASP A 89 -6.14 -13.37 10.80
CA ASP A 89 -6.85 -13.23 9.53
C ASP A 89 -7.13 -11.77 9.14
N ALA A 90 -6.96 -10.84 10.10
CA ALA A 90 -7.02 -9.41 9.91
C ALA A 90 -5.76 -8.76 10.50
N VAL A 91 -4.73 -8.57 9.66
CA VAL A 91 -3.48 -7.93 10.06
C VAL A 91 -3.60 -6.43 9.89
N GLU A 92 -3.45 -5.67 10.97
CA GLU A 92 -3.51 -4.20 10.93
C GLU A 92 -2.37 -3.65 10.08
N VAL A 93 -2.71 -2.76 9.16
CA VAL A 93 -1.77 -2.04 8.30
C VAL A 93 -2.24 -0.59 8.13
N ARG A 94 -1.36 0.31 7.72
CA ARG A 94 -1.73 1.71 7.44
C ARG A 94 -2.21 1.91 6.01
N SER A 95 -1.72 1.09 5.08
CA SER A 95 -2.15 1.04 3.68
C SER A 95 -1.92 -0.35 3.07
N CYS A 96 -2.74 -0.72 2.08
CA CYS A 96 -2.59 -1.95 1.32
C CYS A 96 -3.33 -1.88 -0.03
N TRP A 97 -3.06 -2.81 -0.95
CA TRP A 97 -3.85 -2.96 -2.17
C TRP A 97 -3.94 -4.44 -2.58
N GLY A 98 -2.80 -5.09 -2.74
CA GLY A 98 -2.66 -6.55 -2.82
C GLY A 98 -3.41 -7.19 -3.96
N GLY A 99 -3.54 -6.50 -5.11
CA GLY A 99 -4.26 -6.98 -6.30
C GLY A 99 -5.79 -7.05 -6.18
N MET A 100 -6.33 -7.13 -4.97
CA MET A 100 -7.76 -7.12 -4.67
C MET A 100 -7.99 -6.40 -3.34
N ALA A 101 -8.72 -5.28 -3.38
CA ALA A 101 -8.94 -4.41 -2.23
C ALA A 101 -10.43 -4.06 -2.07
N ALA A 102 -10.96 -4.25 -0.88
CA ALA A 102 -12.33 -3.92 -0.50
C ALA A 102 -12.35 -2.70 0.41
N PHE A 103 -13.28 -1.78 0.18
CA PHE A 103 -13.40 -0.53 0.92
C PHE A 103 -14.83 -0.30 1.40
N GLN A 104 -15.02 0.44 2.51
CA GLN A 104 -16.30 1.09 2.78
C GLN A 104 -16.60 2.08 1.65
N ALA A 105 -17.80 2.04 1.09
CA ALA A 105 -18.11 2.96 0.00
C ALA A 105 -18.14 4.43 0.44
N SER A 106 -18.41 4.70 1.73
CA SER A 106 -18.45 6.05 2.32
C SER A 106 -17.13 6.82 2.17
N VAL A 107 -15.99 6.15 1.98
CA VAL A 107 -14.71 6.83 1.73
C VAL A 107 -14.54 7.32 0.30
N PHE A 108 -15.38 6.86 -0.62
CA PHE A 108 -15.44 7.31 -2.01
C PHE A 108 -16.65 8.18 -2.30
N GLN A 109 -17.77 7.92 -1.62
CA GLN A 109 -19.03 8.59 -1.89
C GLN A 109 -19.70 9.13 -0.62
N HIS A 110 -20.29 10.30 -0.72
CA HIS A 110 -21.21 10.84 0.26
C HIS A 110 -22.62 10.91 -0.35
N PHE A 111 -23.55 10.13 0.18
CA PHE A 111 -24.93 10.12 -0.26
C PHE A 111 -25.74 11.18 0.49
N SER A 112 -26.28 12.18 -0.22
CA SER A 112 -27.21 13.17 0.32
C SER A 112 -28.62 12.59 0.30
N THR A 113 -29.19 12.34 1.47
CA THR A 113 -30.59 11.89 1.58
C THR A 113 -31.59 12.98 1.18
N ALA A 114 -31.21 14.26 1.30
CA ALA A 114 -32.06 15.40 0.95
C ALA A 114 -32.34 15.45 -0.56
N ASP A 115 -31.30 15.24 -1.37
CA ASP A 115 -31.38 15.38 -2.82
C ASP A 115 -31.36 14.03 -3.56
N SER A 116 -31.23 12.92 -2.81
CA SER A 116 -31.04 11.57 -3.34
C SER A 116 -29.86 11.43 -4.31
N THR A 117 -28.83 12.26 -4.14
CA THR A 117 -27.62 12.31 -4.97
C THR A 117 -26.40 11.73 -4.24
N SER A 118 -25.45 11.20 -5.01
CA SER A 118 -24.17 10.71 -4.49
C SER A 118 -23.03 11.60 -5.02
N HIS A 119 -22.21 12.13 -4.12
CA HIS A 119 -21.07 12.98 -4.47
C HIS A 119 -19.76 12.25 -4.19
N ILE A 120 -18.82 12.33 -5.14
CA ILE A 120 -17.47 11.76 -4.97
C ILE A 120 -16.69 12.61 -3.96
N VAL A 121 -16.16 11.99 -2.92
CA VAL A 121 -15.42 12.69 -1.85
C VAL A 121 -13.91 12.50 -1.88
N THR A 122 -13.42 11.43 -2.52
CA THR A 122 -11.98 11.15 -2.65
C THR A 122 -11.65 10.72 -4.08
N ARG A 123 -10.49 11.15 -4.58
CA ARG A 123 -9.95 10.78 -5.89
C ARG A 123 -8.50 10.34 -5.74
N PHE A 124 -8.04 9.48 -6.64
CA PHE A 124 -6.62 9.16 -6.75
C PHE A 124 -5.82 10.40 -7.16
N ARG A 125 -4.58 10.47 -6.70
CA ARG A 125 -3.62 11.52 -7.02
C ARG A 125 -2.21 10.94 -7.12
N HIS A 126 -1.32 11.70 -7.75
CA HIS A 126 0.11 11.41 -7.80
C HIS A 126 0.88 12.37 -6.88
N ASP A 127 2.15 12.04 -6.66
CA ASP A 127 3.13 12.94 -6.05
C ASP A 127 3.82 13.73 -7.16
N SER A 128 3.73 15.06 -7.12
CA SER A 128 4.28 15.91 -8.18
C SER A 128 5.75 16.29 -7.96
N GLU A 129 6.35 15.87 -6.85
CA GLU A 129 7.70 16.22 -6.48
C GLU A 129 8.75 15.37 -7.23
N PRO A 130 9.69 15.99 -7.97
CA PRO A 130 10.81 15.27 -8.56
C PRO A 130 11.65 14.55 -7.50
N PHE A 131 12.11 13.34 -7.82
CA PHE A 131 12.91 12.50 -6.93
C PHE A 131 12.20 12.04 -5.65
N TRP A 132 10.87 12.12 -5.63
CA TRP A 132 10.04 11.55 -4.60
C TRP A 132 8.85 10.80 -5.22
N GLU A 133 8.89 9.47 -5.11
CA GLU A 133 7.88 8.59 -5.72
C GLU A 133 6.97 8.01 -4.65
N SER A 134 5.67 8.12 -4.85
CA SER A 134 4.64 7.57 -3.97
C SER A 134 3.61 6.80 -4.80
N SER A 135 3.17 5.64 -4.32
CA SER A 135 2.09 4.90 -4.98
C SER A 135 0.74 5.59 -4.78
N GLU A 136 -0.02 5.82 -5.84
CA GLU A 136 -1.41 6.31 -5.76
C GLU A 136 -2.31 5.41 -4.89
N CYS A 137 -2.08 4.10 -4.93
CA CYS A 137 -2.80 3.10 -4.13
C CYS A 137 -2.49 3.24 -2.64
N CYS A 138 -1.35 3.83 -2.27
CA CYS A 138 -1.05 4.19 -0.88
C CYS A 138 -1.55 5.59 -0.55
N LEU A 139 -1.36 6.57 -1.45
CA LEU A 139 -1.72 7.96 -1.23
C LEU A 139 -3.21 8.13 -0.89
N ILE A 140 -4.08 7.33 -1.49
CA ILE A 140 -5.52 7.38 -1.18
C ILE A 140 -5.83 7.04 0.29
N PHE A 141 -5.05 6.14 0.93
CA PHE A 141 -5.18 5.87 2.36
C PHE A 141 -4.74 7.05 3.22
N ALA A 142 -3.70 7.76 2.78
CA ALA A 142 -3.23 8.95 3.48
C ALA A 142 -4.26 10.08 3.39
N ASP A 143 -4.92 10.22 2.24
CA ASP A 143 -5.99 11.21 2.04
C ASP A 143 -7.23 10.88 2.89
N TRP A 144 -7.55 9.59 3.06
CA TRP A 144 -8.58 9.16 4.00
C TRP A 144 -8.18 9.34 5.46
N GLU A 145 -6.91 9.11 5.81
CA GLU A 145 -6.41 9.38 7.16
C GLU A 145 -6.52 10.88 7.50
N ASP A 146 -6.18 11.76 6.56
CA ASP A 146 -6.28 13.21 6.73
C ASP A 146 -7.74 13.66 6.87
N ARG A 147 -8.64 13.14 6.02
CA ARG A 147 -10.04 13.55 5.98
C ARG A 147 -10.91 12.92 7.08
N PHE A 148 -10.73 11.62 7.32
CA PHE A 148 -11.61 10.82 8.19
C PHE A 148 -10.92 10.35 9.48
N GLY A 149 -9.70 10.82 9.74
CA GLY A 149 -8.89 10.41 10.86
C GLY A 149 -8.17 9.07 10.64
N ARG A 150 -7.23 8.78 11.54
CA ARG A 150 -6.38 7.58 11.51
C ARG A 150 -7.20 6.28 11.52
N PRO A 151 -6.72 5.22 10.85
CA PRO A 151 -7.29 3.90 11.00
C PRO A 151 -7.30 3.48 12.47
N ASP A 152 -8.47 3.09 12.95
CA ASP A 152 -8.66 2.66 14.33
C ASP A 152 -9.63 1.48 14.37
N VAL A 153 -9.17 0.37 14.92
CA VAL A 153 -9.94 -0.85 15.07
C VAL A 153 -11.15 -0.62 15.99
N ALA A 154 -10.98 0.16 17.07
CA ALA A 154 -12.06 0.43 18.01
C ALA A 154 -13.22 1.22 17.36
N ASN A 155 -12.88 2.13 16.45
CA ASN A 155 -13.85 2.95 15.71
C ASN A 155 -14.32 2.31 14.39
N ARG A 156 -14.02 1.02 14.15
CA ARG A 156 -14.42 0.28 12.92
C ARG A 156 -13.86 0.90 11.63
N THR A 157 -12.81 1.70 11.74
CA THR A 157 -12.12 2.37 10.62
C THR A 157 -10.76 1.74 10.32
N GLY A 158 -10.47 0.58 10.91
CA GLY A 158 -9.25 -0.18 10.69
C GLY A 158 -9.01 -0.51 9.22
N VAL A 159 -7.73 -0.65 8.87
CA VAL A 159 -7.27 -1.10 7.56
C VAL A 159 -6.55 -2.42 7.76
N PHE A 160 -6.93 -3.44 7.01
CA PHE A 160 -6.44 -4.80 7.22
C PHE A 160 -5.88 -5.42 5.95
N LEU A 161 -4.80 -6.15 6.11
CA LEU A 161 -4.34 -7.14 5.15
C LEU A 161 -4.84 -8.51 5.60
N ASN A 162 -5.50 -9.28 4.73
CA ASN A 162 -5.99 -10.62 5.04
C ASN A 162 -5.03 -11.68 4.46
N PRO A 163 -4.19 -12.34 5.28
CA PRO A 163 -3.18 -13.30 4.80
C PRO A 163 -3.75 -14.57 4.14
N TYR A 164 -5.05 -14.82 4.31
CA TYR A 164 -5.73 -16.01 3.81
C TYR A 164 -6.40 -15.80 2.45
N VAL A 165 -6.63 -14.55 2.05
CA VAL A 165 -7.10 -14.19 0.71
C VAL A 165 -5.89 -13.89 -0.17
N ARG A 166 -5.61 -14.75 -1.15
CA ARG A 166 -4.35 -14.70 -1.91
C ARG A 166 -4.57 -14.68 -3.41
N VAL A 167 -3.93 -13.72 -4.06
CA VAL A 167 -4.04 -13.52 -5.51
C VAL A 167 -2.67 -13.56 -6.18
N ALA A 168 -2.64 -13.73 -7.50
CA ALA A 168 -1.38 -13.64 -8.24
C ALA A 168 -1.60 -13.16 -9.67
N TYR A 169 -0.58 -12.54 -10.24
CA TYR A 169 -0.57 -12.02 -11.61
C TYR A 169 -0.29 -13.08 -12.69
N SER A 170 -0.06 -14.33 -12.29
CA SER A 170 0.02 -15.45 -13.24
C SER A 170 -0.73 -16.67 -12.73
N GLN A 171 -1.36 -17.38 -13.66
CA GLN A 171 -2.13 -18.59 -13.35
C GLN A 171 -1.26 -19.67 -12.69
N ASN A 172 0.00 -19.79 -13.14
CA ASN A 172 0.94 -20.76 -12.58
C ASN A 172 1.27 -20.43 -11.13
N THR A 173 1.60 -19.17 -10.81
CA THR A 173 1.83 -18.75 -9.42
C THR A 173 0.58 -19.05 -8.58
N TRP A 174 -0.60 -18.62 -9.04
CA TRP A 174 -1.87 -18.79 -8.33
C TRP A 174 -2.16 -20.26 -7.97
N LYS A 175 -2.05 -21.19 -8.94
CA LYS A 175 -2.26 -22.63 -8.71
C LYS A 175 -1.34 -23.22 -7.63
N TRP A 176 -0.14 -22.68 -7.48
CA TRP A 176 0.86 -23.16 -6.52
C TRP A 176 0.77 -22.49 -5.14
N LEU A 177 0.05 -21.37 -4.97
CA LEU A 177 0.00 -20.63 -3.70
C LEU A 177 -0.43 -21.51 -2.53
N GLY A 178 -1.45 -22.35 -2.72
CA GLY A 178 -1.96 -23.25 -1.67
C GLY A 178 -0.91 -24.27 -1.20
N PHE A 179 -0.03 -24.73 -2.09
CA PHE A 179 1.07 -25.63 -1.74
C PHE A 179 2.17 -24.89 -0.96
N PHE A 180 2.64 -23.74 -1.45
CA PHE A 180 3.73 -22.99 -0.82
C PHE A 180 3.33 -22.38 0.52
N ARG A 181 2.06 -22.02 0.70
CA ARG A 181 1.51 -21.56 1.98
C ARG A 181 1.82 -22.52 3.13
N ARG A 182 1.87 -23.83 2.88
CA ARG A 182 2.14 -24.84 3.91
C ARG A 182 3.58 -24.77 4.46
N PHE A 183 4.52 -24.26 3.66
CA PHE A 183 5.94 -24.24 3.99
C PHE A 183 6.50 -22.84 4.23
N GLU A 184 5.70 -21.79 4.01
CA GLU A 184 6.18 -20.40 4.05
C GLU A 184 6.79 -19.99 5.40
N ARG A 185 6.33 -20.58 6.51
CA ARG A 185 6.85 -20.28 7.86
C ARG A 185 8.33 -20.64 8.03
N VAL A 186 8.87 -21.53 7.20
CA VAL A 186 10.31 -21.86 7.17
C VAL A 186 11.16 -20.62 6.86
N PHE A 187 10.61 -19.64 6.12
CA PHE A 187 11.31 -18.41 5.80
C PHE A 187 11.35 -17.39 6.95
N ALA A 188 10.63 -17.59 8.07
CA ALA A 188 10.51 -16.59 9.12
C ALA A 188 11.86 -16.14 9.73
N ASN A 189 12.79 -17.08 9.93
CA ASN A 189 14.13 -16.77 10.44
C ASN A 189 14.99 -16.04 9.41
N LEU A 190 14.97 -16.50 8.15
CA LEU A 190 15.67 -15.82 7.05
C LEU A 190 15.15 -14.39 6.89
N GLN A 191 13.82 -14.24 6.87
CA GLN A 191 13.15 -12.95 6.78
C GLN A 191 13.56 -12.03 7.94
N TYR A 192 13.59 -12.54 9.17
CA TYR A 192 14.00 -11.76 10.34
C TYR A 192 15.45 -11.27 10.22
N LEU A 193 16.40 -12.18 9.92
CA LEU A 193 17.81 -11.86 9.83
C LEU A 193 18.10 -10.83 8.73
N VAL A 194 17.59 -11.07 7.52
CA VAL A 194 17.81 -10.16 6.38
C VAL A 194 17.09 -8.83 6.61
N SER A 195 15.86 -8.85 7.13
CA SER A 195 15.11 -7.62 7.35
C SER A 195 15.74 -6.76 8.44
N ARG A 196 16.31 -7.34 9.49
CA ARG A 196 17.01 -6.59 10.53
C ARG A 196 18.25 -5.86 10.01
N LEU A 197 18.86 -6.34 8.93
CA LEU A 197 20.07 -5.76 8.35
C LEU A 197 19.77 -4.72 7.27
N ALA A 198 18.74 -4.94 6.44
CA ALA A 198 18.53 -4.19 5.20
C ALA A 198 17.15 -3.54 5.05
N TYR A 199 16.21 -3.78 5.97
CA TYR A 199 14.82 -3.34 5.83
C TYR A 199 14.25 -2.73 7.13
N PRO A 200 13.16 -1.95 7.02
CA PRO A 200 12.66 -1.34 5.79
C PRO A 200 13.61 -0.23 5.31
N GLU A 201 13.49 0.17 4.05
CA GLU A 201 14.18 1.34 3.54
C GLU A 201 13.79 2.57 4.37
N HIS A 202 14.79 3.36 4.76
CA HIS A 202 14.55 4.54 5.59
C HIS A 202 13.72 5.58 4.82
N ASN A 203 12.52 5.87 5.35
CA ASN A 203 11.66 6.94 4.86
C ASN A 203 11.68 8.12 5.85
N PRO A 204 12.28 9.27 5.48
CA PRO A 204 12.37 10.43 6.36
C PRO A 204 11.02 11.11 6.60
N ARG A 205 10.02 10.92 5.72
CA ARG A 205 8.70 11.55 5.80
C ARG A 205 7.63 10.68 6.48
N ARG A 206 8.00 9.47 6.93
CA ARG A 206 7.06 8.48 7.50
C ARG A 206 6.20 9.03 8.65
N THR A 207 6.84 9.80 9.53
CA THR A 207 6.22 10.32 10.76
C THR A 207 5.64 11.72 10.60
N HIS A 208 5.71 12.32 9.40
CA HIS A 208 5.16 13.65 9.16
C HIS A 208 3.63 13.61 9.30
N LEU A 209 3.10 14.61 10.00
CA LEU A 209 1.66 14.85 10.09
C LEU A 209 1.25 15.88 9.04
N PRO A 210 0.12 15.69 8.34
CA PRO A 210 -0.44 16.73 7.49
C PRO A 210 -0.57 18.05 8.23
N GLY A 211 -0.19 19.16 7.59
CA GLY A 211 -0.24 20.51 8.19
C GLY A 211 0.94 20.87 9.09
N GLN A 212 1.82 19.91 9.43
CA GLN A 212 3.01 20.17 10.24
C GLN A 212 4.07 20.94 9.45
N LYS A 213 4.72 21.95 10.07
CA LYS A 213 5.94 22.55 9.53
C LYS A 213 7.10 21.56 9.68
N VAL A 214 7.65 21.11 8.55
CA VAL A 214 8.73 20.12 8.48
C VAL A 214 9.90 20.65 7.67
N ARG A 215 11.10 20.12 7.93
CA ARG A 215 12.29 20.36 7.11
C ARG A 215 12.51 19.17 6.21
N GLU A 216 12.42 19.39 4.90
CA GLU A 216 12.51 18.32 3.91
C GLU A 216 13.57 18.65 2.87
N ARG A 217 14.30 17.62 2.46
CA ARG A 217 15.26 17.70 1.37
C ARG A 217 14.51 17.43 0.07
N VAL A 218 14.33 18.48 -0.73
CA VAL A 218 13.50 18.50 -1.94
C VAL A 218 14.34 19.01 -3.11
N TRP A 219 13.96 18.63 -4.33
CA TRP A 219 14.59 19.18 -5.53
C TRP A 219 14.11 20.60 -5.80
N GLN A 220 15.06 21.52 -5.94
CA GLN A 220 14.81 22.90 -6.36
C GLN A 220 15.47 23.11 -7.71
N SER A 221 14.66 23.41 -8.72
CA SER A 221 15.16 23.84 -10.04
C SER A 221 15.86 25.19 -9.92
N ASN A 222 16.78 25.48 -10.84
CA ASN A 222 17.49 26.76 -10.85
C ASN A 222 16.51 27.92 -11.05
N ALA A 223 16.70 29.01 -10.29
CA ALA A 223 15.78 30.15 -10.29
C ALA A 223 15.82 30.98 -11.59
N ASP A 224 16.90 30.85 -12.37
CA ASP A 224 17.13 31.50 -13.65
C ASP A 224 16.46 30.78 -14.84
N GLY A 225 15.75 29.67 -14.59
CA GLY A 225 15.10 28.86 -15.62
C GLY A 225 16.06 28.01 -16.44
N GLN A 226 17.36 28.00 -16.11
CA GLN A 226 18.32 27.14 -16.77
C GLN A 226 18.09 25.67 -16.38
N PRO A 227 18.33 24.71 -17.30
CA PRO A 227 18.25 23.30 -16.97
C PRO A 227 19.15 22.96 -15.79
N GLY A 228 18.59 22.24 -14.80
CA GLY A 228 19.32 21.81 -13.61
C GLY A 228 18.62 22.21 -12.32
N GLY A 229 19.28 21.89 -11.22
CA GLY A 229 18.77 22.11 -9.88
C GLY A 229 19.63 21.38 -8.85
N SER A 230 19.21 21.45 -7.59
CA SER A 230 19.89 20.76 -6.50
C SER A 230 18.90 20.33 -5.42
N LEU A 231 19.27 19.29 -4.67
CA LEU A 231 18.54 18.92 -3.47
C LEU A 231 18.85 19.91 -2.34
N GLN A 232 17.84 20.68 -1.94
CA GLN A 232 17.96 21.66 -0.86
C GLN A 232 17.04 21.28 0.30
N THR A 233 17.49 21.57 1.52
CA THR A 233 16.65 21.40 2.71
C THR A 233 15.85 22.66 2.93
N ILE A 234 14.55 22.61 2.67
CA ILE A 234 13.64 23.73 2.86
C ILE A 234 12.65 23.44 3.99
N GLN A 235 12.07 24.49 4.56
CA GLN A 235 10.96 24.37 5.49
C GLN A 235 9.65 24.54 4.73
N ARG A 236 8.75 23.54 4.83
CA ARG A 236 7.41 23.60 4.21
C ARG A 236 6.38 22.90 5.08
N ILE A 237 5.11 23.04 4.69
CA ILE A 237 4.01 22.31 5.32
C ILE A 237 3.96 20.90 4.74
N ALA A 238 3.93 19.88 5.58
CA ALA A 238 3.81 18.49 5.16
C ALA A 238 2.43 18.23 4.56
N SER A 239 2.43 17.67 3.35
CA SER A 239 1.23 17.12 2.71
C SER A 239 0.90 15.72 3.27
N PRO A 240 -0.36 15.25 3.15
CA PRO A 240 -0.70 13.85 3.42
C PRO A 240 0.13 12.89 2.56
N GLY A 241 0.51 11.75 3.14
CA GLY A 241 1.13 10.64 2.40
C GLY A 241 2.64 10.50 2.52
N GLY A 242 3.30 11.20 3.44
CA GLY A 242 4.74 11.07 3.65
C GLY A 242 5.22 9.62 3.88
N PHE A 243 4.41 8.75 4.47
CA PHE A 243 4.72 7.33 4.69
C PHE A 243 4.60 6.45 3.44
N CYS A 244 3.94 6.92 2.38
CA CYS A 244 3.77 6.21 1.11
C CYS A 244 4.96 6.32 0.18
N GLY A 245 5.76 7.38 0.34
CA GLY A 245 6.79 7.74 -0.61
C GLY A 245 8.18 7.20 -0.31
N GLN A 246 9.02 7.23 -1.33
CA GLN A 246 10.45 6.93 -1.26
C GLN A 246 11.23 7.88 -2.15
N ARG A 247 12.48 8.19 -1.78
CA ARG A 247 13.36 9.06 -2.55
C ARG A 247 13.93 8.34 -3.77
N ARG A 248 13.22 8.43 -4.89
CA ARG A 248 13.45 7.73 -6.16
C ARG A 248 12.83 8.56 -7.26
N MET A 249 13.18 8.28 -8.51
CA MET A 249 12.46 8.80 -9.67
C MET A 249 12.46 7.73 -10.75
N PHE A 250 11.29 7.47 -11.31
CA PHE A 250 11.15 6.63 -12.48
C PHE A 250 10.78 7.50 -13.67
N ILE A 251 11.41 7.24 -14.81
CA ILE A 251 11.07 7.90 -16.07
C ILE A 251 10.70 6.85 -17.10
N MET A 252 9.77 7.20 -17.98
CA MET A 252 9.46 6.40 -19.15
C MET A 252 10.68 6.34 -20.06
N VAL A 253 10.86 5.20 -20.73
CA VAL A 253 11.86 5.10 -21.80
C VAL A 253 11.34 5.83 -23.05
N ASP A 254 12.25 6.38 -23.85
CA ASP A 254 11.88 7.23 -25.00
C ASP A 254 11.07 6.46 -26.07
N ASP A 255 11.39 5.17 -26.28
CA ASP A 255 10.72 4.28 -27.24
C ASP A 255 9.92 3.19 -26.51
N ILE A 256 8.72 3.56 -26.07
CA ILE A 256 7.80 2.67 -25.35
C ILE A 256 7.34 1.50 -26.24
N GLU A 257 7.12 1.73 -27.53
CA GLU A 257 6.66 0.68 -28.44
C GLU A 257 7.67 -0.46 -28.56
N LYS A 258 8.95 -0.11 -28.74
CA LYS A 258 10.03 -1.09 -28.80
C LYS A 258 10.19 -1.84 -27.48
N ALA A 259 10.07 -1.14 -26.35
CA ALA A 259 10.12 -1.78 -25.04
C ALA A 259 8.99 -2.81 -24.87
N ASN A 260 7.76 -2.44 -25.23
CA ASN A 260 6.58 -3.31 -25.12
C ASN A 260 6.67 -4.53 -26.04
N ARG A 261 7.16 -4.38 -27.28
CA ARG A 261 7.34 -5.51 -28.23
C ARG A 261 8.29 -6.58 -27.70
N ASN A 262 9.31 -6.18 -26.94
CA ASN A 262 10.30 -7.09 -26.38
C ASN A 262 9.93 -7.60 -24.99
N GLY A 263 8.78 -7.20 -24.44
CA GLY A 263 8.41 -7.46 -23.04
C GLY A 263 9.38 -6.82 -22.03
N ALA A 264 10.16 -5.82 -22.46
CA ALA A 264 11.11 -5.12 -21.62
C ALA A 264 10.40 -4.08 -20.74
N LYS A 265 11.03 -3.68 -19.63
CA LYS A 265 10.50 -2.60 -18.80
C LYS A 265 10.43 -1.31 -19.61
N ASN A 266 9.24 -0.70 -19.64
CA ASN A 266 8.98 0.58 -20.30
C ASN A 266 9.31 1.80 -19.42
N TRP A 267 9.96 1.56 -18.27
CA TRP A 267 10.42 2.59 -17.35
C TRP A 267 11.83 2.26 -16.83
N LYS A 268 12.56 3.28 -16.42
CA LYS A 268 13.87 3.15 -15.77
C LYS A 268 13.96 4.03 -14.53
N LYS A 269 14.63 3.53 -13.50
CA LYS A 269 14.99 4.31 -12.31
C LYS A 269 16.20 5.18 -12.65
N ILE A 270 16.15 6.46 -12.32
CA ILE A 270 17.33 7.34 -12.40
C ILE A 270 17.94 7.55 -11.00
N PRO A 271 19.26 7.79 -10.91
CA PRO A 271 19.90 8.17 -9.66
C PRO A 271 19.29 9.46 -9.09
N VAL A 272 19.18 9.52 -7.76
CA VAL A 272 18.85 10.77 -7.08
C VAL A 272 20.13 11.60 -6.96
N PRO A 273 20.14 12.87 -7.42
CA PRO A 273 21.31 13.75 -7.37
C PRO A 273 21.79 14.12 -5.96
#